data_AF-A0A2H0I9S2-F1
#
_entry.id   AF-A0A2H0I9S2-F1
#
_cell.length_a   1.000
_cell.length_b   1.000
_cell.length_c   1.000
_cell.angle_alpha   90.00
_cell.angle_beta   90.00
_cell.angle_gamma   90.00
#
_symmetry.space_group_name_H-M   'P 1'
#
loop_
_entity.id
_entity.type
_entity.pdbx_description
1 polymer ?
#
loop_
_entity_poly.entity_id
_entity_poly.type
_entity_poly.pdbx_seq_one_letter_code
_entity_poly.pdbx_strand_id
1 'polypeptide(L)'
;MDYKAYFIELLIQFLNGVLSREEVARQVAVTMPIDTNYVDDEKLMNNCEWALRHINEPDHYSTEGELSYYLSCLRGETEYSQEERDNSM
;
A
#
# COMPACT_ATOMS: atom_id res chain seq x y z
N MET A 1 -6.33 12.61 -9.45
CA MET A 1 -5.00 12.33 -8.88
C MET A 1 -4.57 10.97 -9.37
N ASP A 2 -3.30 10.78 -9.72
CA ASP A 2 -2.80 9.43 -10.06
C ASP A 2 -2.44 8.70 -8.76
N TYR A 3 -3.36 7.87 -8.28
CA TYR A 3 -3.17 7.14 -7.02
C TYR A 3 -2.03 6.13 -7.10
N LYS A 4 -1.76 5.58 -8.28
CA LYS A 4 -0.66 4.64 -8.47
C LYS A 4 0.69 5.33 -8.26
N ALA A 5 0.88 6.48 -8.89
CA ALA A 5 2.10 7.28 -8.69
C ALA A 5 2.27 7.71 -7.22
N TYR A 6 1.16 8.09 -6.57
CA TYR A 6 1.16 8.47 -5.16
C TYR A 6 1.55 7.32 -4.22
N PHE A 7 1.00 6.12 -4.40
CA PHE A 7 1.38 4.95 -3.60
C PHE A 7 2.83 4.55 -3.81
N ILE A 8 3.32 4.59 -5.04
CA ILE A 8 4.74 4.36 -5.33
C ILE A 8 5.62 5.33 -4.53
N GLU A 9 5.26 6.61 -4.50
CA GLU A 9 6.00 7.62 -3.73
C GLU A 9 5.99 7.33 -2.23
N LEU A 10 4.82 7.08 -1.65
CA LEU A 10 4.69 6.75 -0.22
C LEU A 10 5.52 5.52 0.17
N LEU A 11 5.43 4.44 -0.63
CA LEU A 11 6.18 3.22 -0.40
C LEU A 11 7.68 3.45 -0.47
N ILE A 12 8.17 4.21 -1.46
CA ILE A 12 9.59 4.56 -1.57
C ILE A 12 10.06 5.36 -0.35
N GLN A 13 9.31 6.37 0.07
CA GLN A 13 9.72 7.18 1.22
C GLN A 13 9.68 6.37 2.53
N PHE A 14 8.67 5.52 2.72
CA PHE A 14 8.57 4.63 3.87
C PHE A 14 9.70 3.60 3.92
N LEU A 15 9.92 2.84 2.84
CA LEU A 15 10.94 1.78 2.77
C LEU A 15 12.38 2.32 2.88
N ASN A 16 12.60 3.60 2.55
CA ASN A 16 13.89 4.27 2.78
C ASN A 16 14.01 4.91 4.18
N GLY A 17 13.02 4.73 5.06
CA GLY A 17 13.02 5.28 6.42
C GLY A 17 12.80 6.79 6.50
N VAL A 18 12.31 7.42 5.43
CA VAL A 18 12.01 8.86 5.39
C VAL A 18 10.68 9.16 6.09
N LEU A 19 9.67 8.31 5.89
CA LEU A 19 8.37 8.42 6.57
C LEU A 19 8.23 7.36 7.65
N SER A 20 7.62 7.73 8.77
CA SER A 20 7.16 6.79 9.79
C SER A 20 5.81 6.18 9.39
N ARG A 21 5.42 5.09 10.07
CA ARG A 21 4.10 4.46 9.88
C ARG A 21 2.94 5.42 10.15
N GLU A 22 3.05 6.22 11.20
CA GLU A 22 2.06 7.24 11.56
C GLU A 22 1.89 8.28 10.45
N GLU A 23 3.01 8.70 9.85
CA GLU A 23 3.01 9.70 8.79
C GLU A 23 2.41 9.15 7.49
N VAL A 24 2.73 7.91 7.12
CA VAL A 24 2.11 7.20 5.98
C VAL A 24 0.59 7.11 6.17
N ALA A 25 0.14 6.58 7.32
CA ALA A 25 -1.29 6.43 7.61
C ALA A 25 -2.03 7.77 7.56
N ARG A 26 -1.40 8.84 8.11
CA ARG A 26 -1.94 10.20 8.07
C ARG A 26 -2.07 10.73 6.64
N GLN A 27 -1.03 10.56 5.81
CA GLN A 27 -1.07 11.02 4.42
C GLN A 27 -2.13 10.28 3.61
N VAL A 28 -2.26 8.95 3.77
CA VAL A 28 -3.34 8.17 3.14
C VAL A 28 -4.71 8.66 3.58
N ALA A 29 -4.93 8.88 4.88
CA ALA A 29 -6.21 9.35 5.41
C ALA A 29 -6.62 10.74 4.91
N VAL A 30 -5.67 11.66 4.70
CA VAL A 30 -5.93 13.00 4.18
C VAL A 30 -6.20 12.97 2.67
N THR A 31 -5.42 12.20 1.92
CA THR A 31 -5.47 12.18 0.45
C THR A 31 -6.64 11.35 -0.06
N MET A 32 -7.03 10.30 0.64
CA MET A 32 -8.07 9.35 0.25
C MET A 32 -9.11 9.24 1.36
N PRO A 33 -10.03 10.23 1.49
CA PRO A 33 -11.18 10.08 2.37
C PRO A 33 -12.05 8.93 1.88
N ILE A 34 -12.51 8.09 2.82
CA ILE A 34 -13.15 6.78 2.58
C ILE A 34 -14.20 6.86 1.46
N ASP A 35 -13.90 6.27 0.31
CA ASP A 35 -14.89 5.98 -0.74
C ASP A 35 -14.91 4.47 -0.94
N THR A 36 -15.97 3.82 -0.48
CA THR A 36 -16.11 2.35 -0.45
C THR A 36 -16.55 1.75 -1.79
N ASN A 37 -16.49 2.50 -2.89
CA ASN A 37 -16.87 2.01 -4.22
C ASN A 37 -15.65 1.65 -5.06
N TYR A 38 -14.93 0.60 -4.65
CA TYR A 38 -13.86 0.05 -5.47
C TYR A 38 -14.35 -1.09 -6.35
N VAL A 39 -14.10 -0.97 -7.66
CA VAL A 39 -14.40 -1.98 -8.67
C VAL A 39 -13.38 -3.12 -8.53
N ASP A 40 -13.85 -4.36 -8.62
CA ASP A 40 -13.09 -5.60 -8.42
C ASP A 40 -11.86 -5.76 -9.35
N ASP A 41 -11.76 -4.93 -10.39
CA ASP A 41 -10.66 -4.92 -11.36
C ASP A 41 -9.39 -4.21 -10.82
N GLU A 42 -9.47 -3.48 -9.70
CA GLU A 42 -8.34 -2.75 -9.10
C GLU A 42 -7.78 -3.42 -7.82
N LYS A 43 -7.80 -4.76 -7.74
CA LYS A 43 -7.34 -5.52 -6.55
C LYS A 43 -5.98 -5.11 -5.99
N LEU A 44 -4.99 -4.85 -6.85
CA LEU A 44 -3.67 -4.39 -6.41
C LEU A 44 -3.75 -3.05 -5.66
N MET A 45 -4.45 -2.07 -6.25
CA MET A 45 -4.58 -0.73 -5.67
C MET A 45 -5.33 -0.77 -4.35
N ASN A 46 -6.40 -1.54 -4.28
CA ASN A 46 -7.23 -1.66 -3.07
C ASN A 46 -6.46 -2.30 -1.92
N ASN A 47 -5.73 -3.39 -2.20
CA ASN A 47 -4.93 -4.07 -1.20
C ASN A 47 -3.77 -3.18 -0.71
N CYS A 48 -3.11 -2.46 -1.63
CA CYS A 48 -2.05 -1.52 -1.28
C CYS A 48 -2.59 -0.35 -0.42
N GLU A 49 -3.73 0.25 -0.79
CA GLU A 49 -4.36 1.28 0.03
C GLU A 49 -4.67 0.76 1.43
N TRP A 50 -5.28 -0.42 1.51
CA TRP A 50 -5.66 -1.01 2.79
C TRP A 50 -4.44 -1.26 3.68
N ALA A 51 -3.36 -1.82 3.12
CA ALA A 51 -2.09 -2.02 3.81
C ALA A 51 -1.50 -0.70 4.34
N LEU A 52 -1.47 0.35 3.50
CA LEU A 52 -0.92 1.65 3.90
C LEU A 52 -1.81 2.39 4.92
N ARG A 53 -3.13 2.21 4.85
CA ARG A 53 -4.08 2.83 5.78
C ARG A 53 -3.97 2.25 7.19
N HIS A 54 -3.80 0.93 7.28
CA HIS A 54 -3.74 0.21 8.57
C HIS A 54 -2.29 -0.11 8.98
N ILE A 55 -1.29 0.48 8.32
CA ILE A 55 0.14 0.23 8.57
C ILE A 55 0.57 0.48 10.02
N ASN A 56 -0.15 1.33 10.75
CA ASN A 56 0.12 1.64 12.17
C ASN A 56 -0.77 0.85 13.15
N GLU A 57 -1.69 0.02 12.64
CA GLU A 57 -2.58 -0.78 13.47
C GLU A 57 -1.89 -2.09 13.87
N PRO A 58 -1.83 -2.43 15.18
CA PRO A 58 -1.15 -3.63 15.64
C PRO A 58 -1.69 -4.94 15.04
N ASP A 59 -3.00 -4.99 14.78
CA ASP A 59 -3.69 -6.20 14.29
C ASP A 59 -3.62 -6.36 12.75
N HIS A 60 -3.18 -5.32 12.04
CA HIS A 60 -3.12 -5.25 10.58
C HIS A 60 -1.77 -4.71 10.08
N TYR A 61 -0.72 -4.97 10.87
CA TYR A 61 0.60 -4.42 10.63
C TYR A 61 1.22 -5.00 9.36
N SER A 62 1.15 -4.24 8.27
CA SER A 62 1.84 -4.61 7.03
C SER A 62 3.35 -4.67 7.23
N THR A 63 3.95 -5.76 6.78
CA THR A 63 5.40 -5.99 6.86
C THR A 63 6.13 -5.19 5.79
N GLU A 64 7.43 -4.94 5.99
CA GLU A 64 8.25 -4.33 4.93
C GLU A 64 8.31 -5.21 3.66
N GLY A 65 8.19 -6.54 3.81
CA GLY A 65 8.13 -7.50 2.71
C GLY A 65 6.87 -7.33 1.86
N GLU A 66 5.70 -7.28 2.50
CA GLU A 66 4.42 -7.02 1.85
C GLU A 66 4.42 -5.67 1.11
N LEU A 67 4.91 -4.61 1.75
CA LEU A 67 4.99 -3.27 1.15
C LEU A 67 5.97 -3.20 -0.02
N SER A 68 7.10 -3.92 0.07
CA SER A 68 8.04 -4.06 -1.05
C SER A 68 7.43 -4.81 -2.23
N TYR A 69 6.65 -5.87 -1.96
CA TYR A 69 5.91 -6.59 -2.99
C TYR A 69 4.93 -5.68 -3.74
N TYR A 70 4.12 -4.90 -3.03
CA TYR A 70 3.23 -3.92 -3.66
C TYR A 70 3.98 -2.92 -4.53
N LEU A 71 5.15 -2.42 -4.10
CA LEU A 71 5.96 -1.50 -4.88
C LEU A 71 6.40 -2.12 -6.22
N SER A 72 6.89 -3.37 -6.20
CA SER A 72 7.28 -4.11 -7.40
C SER A 72 6.10 -4.31 -8.36
N CYS A 73 4.94 -4.69 -7.83
CA CYS A 73 3.72 -4.84 -8.63
C CYS A 73 3.27 -3.52 -9.26
N LEU A 74 3.27 -2.43 -8.50
CA LEU A 74 2.90 -1.11 -9.02
C LEU A 74 3.87 -0.63 -10.10
N ARG A 75 5.17 -0.93 -10.01
CA ARG A 75 6.14 -0.61 -11.06
C ARG A 75 6.07 -1.52 -12.28
N GLY A 76 5.30 -2.60 -12.23
CA GLY A 76 5.22 -3.60 -13.30
C GLY A 76 6.45 -4.51 -13.37
N GLU A 77 7.20 -4.61 -12.27
CA GLU A 77 8.36 -5.50 -12.14
C GLU A 77 7.92 -6.94 -11.81
N THR A 78 6.71 -7.10 -11.25
CA THR A 78 6.11 -8.39 -10.89
C THR A 78 4.59 -8.31 -11.10
N GLU A 79 3.94 -9.41 -11.48
CA GLU A 79 2.47 -9.46 -11.56
C GLU A 79 1.85 -9.64 -10.17
N TYR A 80 0.72 -8.98 -9.92
CA TYR A 80 0.06 -9.10 -8.62
C TYR A 80 -0.64 -10.46 -8.50
N SER A 81 -0.31 -11.19 -7.44
CA SER A 81 -0.95 -12.43 -7.01
C SER A 81 -1.35 -12.34 -5.55
N GLN A 82 -2.60 -12.69 -5.26
CA GLN A 82 -3.10 -12.74 -3.89
C GLN A 82 -2.34 -13.77 -3.05
N GLU A 83 -1.96 -14.90 -3.64
CA GLU A 83 -1.23 -15.98 -2.96
C GLU A 83 0.20 -15.55 -2.58
N GLU A 84 0.88 -14.81 -3.45
CA GLU A 84 2.23 -14.30 -3.16
C GLU A 84 2.20 -13.19 -2.11
N ARG A 85 1.16 -12.35 -2.10
CA ARG A 85 0.90 -11.39 -1.03
C ARG A 85 0.79 -12.12 0.32
N ASP A 86 -0.05 -13.15 0.40
CA ASP A 86 -0.27 -13.91 1.65
C ASP A 86 1.01 -14.55 2.19
N ASN A 87 1.93 -14.95 1.29
CA ASN A 87 3.25 -15.46 1.65
C ASN A 87 4.27 -14.38 2.02
N SER A 88 3.97 -13.10 1.77
CA SER A 88 4.82 -11.94 2.06
C SER A 88 4.46 -11.24 3.38
N MET A 89 3.36 -11.66 4.04
CA MET A 89 2.94 -11.25 5.39
C MET A 89 3.68 -12.04 6.47
#